data_AF-A0A3C0VJU6-F1
#
_entry.id   AF-A0A3C0VJU6-F1
#
_cell.length_a   1.000
_cell.length_b   1.000
_cell.length_c   1.000
_cell.angle_alpha   90.00
_cell.angle_beta   90.00
_cell.angle_gamma   90.00
#
_symmetry.space_group_name_H-M   'P 1'
#
loop_
_entity.id
_entity.type
_entity.pdbx_description
1 polymer ?
#
loop_
_entity_poly.entity_id
_entity_poly.type
_entity_poly.pdbx_seq_one_letter_code
_entity_poly.pdbx_strand_id
1 'polypeptide(L)'
;MQVRHDLREVVGRVGVEVGHDPAMRARELLELGRRRSVDRRARLARSARPRLAGLPHDGLVLENAVAAVVQVLERLESLCVVHGASFPADRLRDRAARAFGGDLQCPPGRRTMMAPHGGAGGRPCGAAVRDRHARAPRCTARIIRDATLPAQPSDSTAREEPMDWIDATLPLNAALAAWPGDDPFAYRETLTLRAGDDSNCASIALGVHCGTHLDAPYHYIDGGTTVDRIDPELLIGPCLVIDLRDAGPRIARADLAGKVPPGTRRLLVKTRNGAFLRDRAFHEDYTAFSQEAAEWLAARGVRLLGIDYFSIAPFDDPRPVHLAILGAGGAALEGVDLAGAAPGAYEIICLPLRIEGSGGAPARVLLRRAAAAAS
;
A
#
# COMPACT_ATOMS: atom_id res chain seq x y z
N MET A 1 7.26 -21.30 23.05
CA MET A 1 7.07 -21.33 24.52
C MET A 1 7.30 -19.96 25.17
N GLN A 2 8.19 -19.11 24.63
CA GLN A 2 8.48 -17.76 25.15
C GLN A 2 7.25 -16.83 25.24
N VAL A 3 6.40 -16.82 24.21
CA VAL A 3 5.18 -15.98 24.16
C VAL A 3 4.16 -16.31 25.27
N ARG A 4 4.12 -17.57 25.74
CA ARG A 4 3.25 -17.99 26.86
C ARG A 4 3.79 -17.55 28.22
N HIS A 5 5.11 -17.36 28.34
CA HIS A 5 5.76 -16.85 29.55
C HIS A 5 5.52 -15.34 29.67
N ASP A 6 5.71 -14.61 28.56
CA ASP A 6 5.55 -13.15 28.52
C ASP A 6 4.10 -12.72 28.75
N LEU A 7 3.11 -13.47 28.24
CA LEU A 7 1.69 -13.19 28.51
C LEU A 7 1.29 -13.45 29.96
N ARG A 8 1.86 -14.47 30.61
CA ARG A 8 1.58 -14.78 32.02
C ARG A 8 2.19 -13.74 32.96
N GLU A 9 3.35 -13.19 32.62
CA GLU A 9 4.00 -12.14 33.40
C GLU A 9 3.24 -10.80 33.30
N VAL A 10 2.71 -10.47 32.11
CA VAL A 10 1.87 -9.29 31.89
C VAL A 10 0.50 -9.42 32.57
N VAL A 11 -0.13 -10.60 32.52
CA VAL A 11 -1.45 -10.84 33.15
C VAL A 11 -1.34 -11.00 34.67
N GLY A 12 -0.24 -11.58 35.18
CA GLY A 12 0.02 -11.75 36.61
C GLY A 12 0.23 -10.42 37.36
N ARG A 13 0.80 -9.40 36.72
CA ARG A 13 0.99 -8.06 37.32
C ARG A 13 -0.27 -7.19 37.34
N VAL A 14 -1.34 -7.58 36.63
CA VAL A 14 -2.62 -6.86 36.59
C VAL A 14 -3.65 -7.46 37.57
N GLY A 15 -3.31 -8.52 38.30
CA GLY A 15 -4.10 -9.03 39.42
C GLY A 15 -5.45 -9.61 39.03
N VAL A 16 -5.52 -10.39 37.95
CA VAL A 16 -6.73 -11.10 37.53
C VAL A 16 -6.52 -12.61 37.67
N GLU A 17 -7.16 -13.23 38.66
CA GLU A 17 -7.11 -14.69 38.85
C GLU A 17 -7.77 -15.43 37.69
N VAL A 18 -7.10 -16.48 37.22
CA VAL A 18 -7.49 -17.27 36.04
C VAL A 18 -8.40 -18.42 36.46
N GLY A 19 -9.72 -18.23 36.29
CA GLY A 19 -10.73 -19.28 36.42
C GLY A 19 -11.36 -19.65 35.06
N HIS A 20 -11.00 -20.84 34.57
CA HIS A 20 -11.58 -21.71 33.53
C HIS A 20 -12.31 -21.10 32.29
N ASP A 21 -11.81 -21.52 31.12
CA ASP A 21 -12.27 -21.38 29.72
C ASP A 21 -12.32 -19.98 29.06
N PRO A 22 -11.27 -19.60 28.29
CA PRO A 22 -11.19 -18.35 27.53
C PRO A 22 -12.21 -18.21 26.39
N ALA A 23 -12.70 -19.31 25.82
CA ALA A 23 -13.57 -19.28 24.64
C ALA A 23 -15.01 -18.88 25.00
N MET A 24 -15.47 -19.29 26.18
CA MET A 24 -16.79 -18.91 26.69
C MET A 24 -16.84 -17.41 27.05
N ARG A 25 -15.74 -16.88 27.61
CA ARG A 25 -15.65 -15.47 28.03
C ARG A 25 -15.44 -14.50 26.88
N ALA A 26 -14.80 -14.92 25.78
CA ALA A 26 -14.77 -14.14 24.56
C ALA A 26 -16.18 -13.96 23.95
N ARG A 27 -17.03 -14.99 24.03
CA ARG A 27 -18.45 -14.89 23.63
C ARG A 27 -19.24 -13.97 24.57
N GLU A 28 -19.05 -14.09 25.89
CA GLU A 28 -19.66 -13.20 26.87
C GLU A 28 -19.27 -11.72 26.66
N LEU A 29 -18.00 -11.44 26.33
CA LEU A 29 -17.50 -10.08 26.06
C LEU A 29 -18.04 -9.50 24.74
N LEU A 30 -18.20 -10.32 23.71
CA LEU A 30 -18.84 -9.94 22.43
C LEU A 30 -20.34 -9.65 22.63
N GLU A 31 -21.01 -10.41 23.49
CA GLU A 31 -22.43 -10.27 23.79
C GLU A 31 -22.72 -9.08 24.74
N LEU A 32 -21.80 -8.81 25.67
CA LEU A 32 -21.75 -7.58 26.49
C LEU A 32 -21.46 -6.32 25.67
N GLY A 33 -20.67 -6.42 24.61
CA GLY A 33 -20.39 -5.33 23.68
C GLY A 33 -21.61 -4.91 22.84
N ARG A 34 -22.51 -5.85 22.54
CA ARG A 34 -23.74 -5.62 21.75
C ARG A 34 -24.88 -4.97 22.56
N ARG A 35 -24.87 -5.06 23.89
CA ARG A 35 -25.93 -4.50 24.74
C ARG A 35 -25.32 -3.71 25.90
N ARG A 36 -25.24 -2.37 25.79
CA ARG A 36 -25.53 -1.34 26.85
C ARG A 36 -24.77 -0.02 26.65
N SER A 37 -25.42 1.08 27.06
CA SER A 37 -25.11 2.49 26.81
C SER A 37 -23.88 3.07 27.54
N VAL A 38 -23.43 4.21 27.02
CA VAL A 38 -22.21 4.98 27.33
C VAL A 38 -22.02 5.31 28.83
N ASP A 39 -23.09 5.39 29.62
CA ASP A 39 -23.05 5.92 30.99
C ASP A 39 -22.49 4.97 32.07
N ARG A 40 -22.33 3.68 31.78
CA ARG A 40 -21.65 2.74 32.70
C ARG A 40 -20.14 2.63 32.45
N ARG A 41 -19.64 2.99 31.26
CA ARG A 41 -18.18 3.03 30.95
C ARG A 41 -17.46 4.11 31.77
N ALA A 42 -18.14 5.23 32.01
CA ALA A 42 -17.65 6.29 32.88
C ALA A 42 -17.61 5.89 34.38
N ARG A 43 -18.35 4.86 34.81
CA ARG A 43 -18.30 4.33 36.19
C ARG A 43 -17.10 3.41 36.40
N LEU A 44 -16.77 2.56 35.42
CA LEU A 44 -15.57 1.72 35.45
C LEU A 44 -14.27 2.54 35.43
N ALA A 45 -14.22 3.60 34.62
CA ALA A 45 -13.07 4.51 34.59
C ALA A 45 -12.86 5.25 35.93
N ARG A 46 -13.94 5.51 36.69
CA ARG A 46 -13.86 6.13 38.02
C ARG A 46 -13.42 5.15 39.11
N SER A 47 -13.74 3.86 39.00
CA SER A 47 -13.29 2.84 39.97
C SER A 47 -11.84 2.41 39.82
N ALA A 48 -11.21 2.64 38.66
CA ALA A 48 -9.80 2.29 38.40
C ALA A 48 -8.80 3.35 38.89
N ARG A 49 -9.26 4.59 39.14
CA ARG A 49 -8.43 5.77 39.46
C ARG A 49 -7.58 5.63 40.74
N PRO A 50 -8.06 5.04 41.85
CA PRO A 50 -7.27 4.89 43.07
C PRO A 50 -6.14 3.85 42.97
N ARG A 51 -6.19 2.95 41.97
CA ARG A 51 -5.24 1.83 41.82
C ARG A 51 -4.01 2.17 40.97
N LEU A 52 -4.07 3.29 40.23
CA LEU A 52 -2.97 3.80 39.40
C LEU A 52 -2.11 4.86 40.12
N ALA A 53 -2.57 5.36 41.28
CA ALA A 53 -1.93 6.45 42.02
C ALA A 53 -0.68 6.03 42.84
N GLY A 54 -0.32 4.75 42.83
CA GLY A 54 0.78 4.18 43.65
C GLY A 54 1.95 3.60 42.86
N LEU A 55 2.03 3.80 41.54
CA LEU A 55 3.13 3.28 40.73
C LEU A 55 4.30 4.30 40.70
N PRO A 56 5.55 3.86 40.91
CA PRO A 56 6.71 4.76 40.88
C PRO A 56 6.88 5.39 39.50
N HIS A 57 7.13 6.70 39.49
CA HIS A 57 7.33 7.53 38.31
C HIS A 57 8.72 7.33 37.70
N ASP A 58 8.94 6.19 37.05
CA ASP A 58 10.05 6.04 36.12
C ASP A 58 9.53 6.28 34.70
N GLY A 59 9.94 7.41 34.09
CA GLY A 59 9.39 7.93 32.82
C GLY A 59 9.42 6.93 31.65
N LEU A 60 10.38 5.99 31.65
CA LEU A 60 10.50 4.95 30.64
C LEU A 60 9.37 3.91 30.68
N VAL A 61 8.75 3.65 31.83
CA VAL A 61 7.66 2.66 31.93
C VAL A 61 6.34 3.27 31.46
N LEU A 62 6.15 4.56 31.70
CA LEU A 62 4.95 5.29 31.28
C LEU A 62 4.94 5.49 29.76
N GLU A 63 6.07 5.84 29.15
CA GLU A 63 6.19 5.98 27.68
C GLU A 63 5.93 4.66 26.96
N ASN A 64 6.45 3.54 27.48
CA ASN A 64 6.22 2.21 26.91
C ASN A 64 4.76 1.75 27.08
N ALA A 65 4.12 2.08 28.21
CA ALA A 65 2.71 1.80 28.43
C ALA A 65 1.81 2.65 27.52
N VAL A 66 2.15 3.92 27.30
CA VAL A 66 1.44 4.81 26.37
C VAL A 66 1.61 4.32 24.93
N ALA A 67 2.81 3.92 24.52
CA ALA A 67 3.07 3.37 23.20
C ALA A 67 2.29 2.06 22.94
N ALA A 68 2.21 1.17 23.93
CA ALA A 68 1.43 -0.05 23.84
C ALA A 68 -0.08 0.22 23.74
N VAL A 69 -0.59 1.21 24.49
CA VAL A 69 -1.99 1.63 24.41
C VAL A 69 -2.30 2.27 23.05
N VAL A 70 -1.39 3.09 22.50
CA VAL A 70 -1.52 3.68 21.16
C VAL A 70 -1.55 2.59 20.09
N GLN A 71 -0.64 1.61 20.13
CA GLN A 71 -0.65 0.49 19.17
C GLN A 71 -1.92 -0.37 19.24
N VAL A 72 -2.45 -0.59 20.44
CA VAL A 72 -3.72 -1.31 20.62
C VAL A 72 -4.89 -0.50 20.08
N LEU A 73 -4.89 0.83 20.28
CA LEU A 73 -5.92 1.72 19.74
C LEU A 73 -5.85 1.82 18.21
N GLU A 74 -4.65 1.88 17.62
CA GLU A 74 -4.45 1.87 16.16
C GLU A 74 -4.89 0.56 15.53
N ARG A 75 -4.62 -0.59 16.17
CA ARG A 75 -5.13 -1.90 15.72
C ARG A 75 -6.65 -2.02 15.86
N LEU A 76 -7.24 -1.40 16.88
CA LEU A 76 -8.70 -1.36 17.02
C LEU A 76 -9.35 -0.43 16.00
N GLU A 77 -8.68 0.66 15.62
CA GLU A 77 -9.10 1.57 14.56
C GLU A 77 -9.05 0.89 13.19
N SER A 78 -7.99 0.14 12.88
CA SER A 78 -7.91 -0.65 11.65
C SER A 78 -8.99 -1.73 11.59
N LEU A 79 -9.27 -2.42 12.70
CA LEU A 79 -10.35 -3.40 12.80
C LEU A 79 -11.76 -2.77 12.68
N CYS A 80 -11.95 -1.53 13.14
CA CYS A 80 -13.22 -0.81 13.03
C CYS A 80 -13.45 -0.22 11.63
N VAL A 81 -12.38 0.20 10.94
CA VAL A 81 -12.40 0.65 9.53
C VAL A 81 -12.81 -0.48 8.59
N VAL A 82 -12.40 -1.72 8.86
CA VAL A 82 -12.81 -2.92 8.10
C VAL A 82 -14.30 -3.26 8.28
N HIS A 83 -14.98 -2.73 9.31
CA HIS A 83 -16.38 -3.04 9.61
C HIS A 83 -17.32 -1.82 9.60
N GLY A 84 -16.88 -0.68 9.05
CA GLY A 84 -17.74 0.49 8.80
C GLY A 84 -18.27 1.20 10.05
N ALA A 85 -17.66 0.99 11.22
CA ALA A 85 -18.03 1.69 12.44
C ALA A 85 -17.10 2.89 12.68
N SER A 86 -17.66 4.10 12.83
CA SER A 86 -16.88 5.30 13.16
C SER A 86 -16.37 5.24 14.61
N PHE A 87 -15.07 5.09 14.79
CA PHE A 87 -14.41 5.16 16.09
C PHE A 87 -13.92 6.60 16.34
N PRO A 88 -14.30 7.28 17.43
CA PRO A 88 -13.90 8.67 17.67
C PRO A 88 -12.49 8.69 18.31
N ALA A 89 -11.47 8.34 17.51
CA ALA A 89 -10.07 8.26 17.94
C ALA A 89 -9.57 9.59 18.53
N ASP A 90 -9.98 10.72 17.94
CA ASP A 90 -9.59 12.05 18.39
C ASP A 90 -10.02 12.34 19.82
N ARG A 91 -11.24 11.95 20.22
CA ARG A 91 -11.75 12.18 21.59
C ARG A 91 -11.04 11.33 22.65
N LEU A 92 -10.43 10.21 22.23
CA LEU A 92 -9.71 9.29 23.11
C LEU A 92 -8.26 9.73 23.28
N ARG A 93 -7.61 10.20 22.19
CA ARG A 93 -6.30 10.87 22.25
C ARG A 93 -6.35 12.11 23.15
N ASP A 94 -7.38 12.94 22.98
CA ASP A 94 -7.63 14.13 23.78
C ASP A 94 -7.90 13.84 25.27
N ARG A 95 -8.45 12.66 25.59
CA ARG A 95 -8.67 12.22 26.97
C ARG A 95 -7.44 11.56 27.57
N ALA A 96 -6.63 10.88 26.77
CA ALA A 96 -5.33 10.35 27.18
C ALA A 96 -4.35 11.48 27.50
N ALA A 97 -4.22 12.48 26.61
CA ALA A 97 -3.37 13.65 26.84
C ALA A 97 -3.74 14.42 28.13
N ARG A 98 -5.05 14.57 28.40
CA ARG A 98 -5.56 15.18 29.65
C ARG A 98 -5.40 14.31 30.90
N ALA A 99 -5.30 12.98 30.75
CA ALA A 99 -5.14 12.06 31.87
C ALA A 99 -3.68 11.89 32.31
N PHE A 100 -2.71 12.14 31.43
CA PHE A 100 -1.28 11.93 31.69
C PHE A 100 -0.43 13.21 31.78
N GLY A 101 -1.01 14.39 31.50
CA GLY A 101 -0.39 15.68 31.79
C GLY A 101 0.81 16.02 30.92
N GLY A 102 0.56 16.41 29.66
CA GLY A 102 1.57 17.01 28.77
C GLY A 102 1.21 16.87 27.30
N ASP A 103 1.62 17.86 26.49
CA ASP A 103 1.50 17.82 25.02
C ASP A 103 2.37 16.69 24.46
N LEU A 104 1.75 15.68 23.84
CA LEU A 104 2.44 14.63 23.07
C LEU A 104 2.99 15.25 21.77
N GLN A 105 4.16 15.88 21.82
CA GLN A 105 4.86 16.32 20.62
C GLN A 105 5.63 15.18 19.95
N CYS A 106 5.51 15.12 18.63
CA CYS A 106 6.23 14.22 17.73
C CYS A 106 7.75 14.48 17.81
N PRO A 107 8.63 13.45 17.77
CA PRO A 107 10.07 13.66 17.86
C PRO A 107 10.65 14.32 16.59
N PRO A 108 11.65 15.21 16.67
CA PRO A 108 12.18 15.91 15.50
C PRO A 108 13.40 15.21 14.88
N GLY A 109 13.46 15.22 13.55
CA GLY A 109 14.69 15.03 12.75
C GLY A 109 14.37 15.35 11.29
N ARG A 110 15.15 16.08 10.49
CA ARG A 110 16.49 16.70 10.59
C ARG A 110 16.40 18.10 9.98
N ARG A 111 17.05 19.12 10.56
CA ARG A 111 17.36 20.37 9.85
C ARG A 111 18.87 20.58 9.82
N THR A 112 19.35 20.85 8.62
CA THR A 112 20.70 21.27 8.26
C THR A 112 21.12 22.55 8.99
N MET A 113 22.42 22.64 9.26
CA MET A 113 23.09 23.76 9.90
C MET A 113 22.82 25.10 9.19
N MET A 114 22.53 26.15 9.96
CA MET A 114 23.15 27.48 9.80
C MET A 114 23.10 28.26 11.13
N ALA A 115 24.20 28.97 11.39
CA ALA A 115 24.54 29.67 12.62
C ALA A 115 23.84 31.06 12.77
N PRO A 116 23.97 31.76 13.93
CA PRO A 116 23.05 32.81 14.36
C PRO A 116 23.61 34.23 14.27
N HIS A 117 22.74 35.21 14.03
CA HIS A 117 22.81 36.61 14.49
C HIS A 117 21.36 37.00 14.85
N GLY A 118 20.97 37.52 16.01
CA GLY A 118 21.59 38.50 16.90
C GLY A 118 20.67 39.73 16.92
N GLY A 119 19.98 40.02 18.03
CA GLY A 119 19.19 41.26 18.16
C GLY A 119 18.10 41.22 19.23
N ALA A 120 18.37 41.86 20.36
CA ALA A 120 17.55 41.95 21.55
C ALA A 120 16.37 42.95 21.44
N GLY A 121 15.36 42.78 22.30
CA GLY A 121 14.35 43.82 22.58
C GLY A 121 13.17 43.29 23.39
N GLY A 122 13.25 43.39 24.72
CA GLY A 122 12.20 42.94 25.64
C GLY A 122 11.07 43.95 25.88
N ARG A 123 9.90 43.44 26.30
CA ARG A 123 9.23 43.72 27.59
C ARG A 123 7.91 42.93 27.70
N PRO A 124 7.47 42.56 28.92
CA PRO A 124 6.30 41.71 29.14
C PRO A 124 5.03 42.55 29.36
N CYS A 125 3.87 42.01 28.96
CA CYS A 125 2.57 42.54 29.36
C CYS A 125 1.57 41.38 29.42
N GLY A 126 1.19 41.00 30.63
CA GLY A 126 0.04 40.14 30.86
C GLY A 126 -1.29 40.88 30.64
N ALA A 127 -2.35 40.08 30.75
CA ALA A 127 -3.76 40.43 30.91
C ALA A 127 -4.65 40.44 29.65
N ALA A 128 -5.85 39.92 29.92
CA ALA A 128 -7.10 39.99 29.18
C ALA A 128 -7.37 38.89 28.15
N VAL A 129 -7.81 37.74 28.68
CA VAL A 129 -8.91 36.94 28.13
C VAL A 129 -10.04 37.89 27.70
N ARG A 130 -10.35 37.92 26.40
CA ARG A 130 -11.66 38.35 25.90
C ARG A 130 -12.09 37.47 24.75
N ASP A 131 -13.10 36.68 25.07
CA ASP A 131 -14.04 35.99 24.21
C ASP A 131 -14.50 36.90 23.05
N ARG A 132 -14.33 36.44 21.81
CA ARG A 132 -14.92 37.03 20.60
C ARG A 132 -15.31 35.93 19.62
N HIS A 133 -16.51 35.39 19.83
CA HIS A 133 -17.36 34.99 18.71
C HIS A 133 -17.66 36.23 17.84
N ALA A 134 -17.07 36.29 16.65
CA ALA A 134 -17.43 37.27 15.63
C ALA A 134 -17.38 36.65 14.22
N ARG A 135 -18.56 36.21 13.78
CA ARG A 135 -19.14 36.27 12.42
C ARG A 135 -18.23 36.00 11.22
N ALA A 136 -18.46 34.84 10.58
CA ALA A 136 -18.04 34.55 9.22
C ALA A 136 -18.73 35.49 8.18
N PRO A 137 -18.05 35.90 7.10
CA PRO A 137 -18.66 36.67 6.03
C PRO A 137 -19.63 35.81 5.21
N ARG A 138 -20.84 36.33 4.99
CA ARG A 138 -21.86 35.76 4.10
C ARG A 138 -21.44 35.98 2.64
N CYS A 139 -20.91 34.97 1.98
CA CYS A 139 -20.88 34.94 0.51
C CYS A 139 -22.30 34.70 0.00
N THR A 140 -22.90 35.73 -0.58
CA THR A 140 -24.19 35.62 -1.28
C THR A 140 -23.94 35.04 -2.67
N ALA A 141 -24.13 33.73 -2.80
CA ALA A 141 -24.15 33.08 -4.11
C ALA A 141 -25.42 33.55 -4.86
N ARG A 142 -25.20 34.39 -5.87
CA ARG A 142 -26.22 34.84 -6.82
C ARG A 142 -26.60 33.64 -7.68
N ILE A 143 -27.82 33.14 -7.52
CA ILE A 143 -28.36 32.03 -8.32
C ILE A 143 -28.44 32.51 -9.78
N ILE A 144 -27.57 31.97 -10.65
CA ILE A 144 -27.77 32.04 -12.09
C ILE A 144 -28.77 30.92 -12.42
N ARG A 145 -30.03 31.31 -12.65
CA ARG A 145 -31.02 30.45 -13.30
C ARG A 145 -30.84 30.56 -14.81
N ASP A 146 -30.99 29.42 -15.48
CA ASP A 146 -30.93 29.18 -16.93
C ASP A 146 -29.54 29.19 -17.57
N ALA A 147 -28.88 28.03 -17.46
CA ALA A 147 -28.06 27.52 -18.56
C ALA A 147 -28.68 26.18 -18.99
N THR A 148 -29.54 26.23 -20.00
CA THR A 148 -29.91 25.04 -20.79
C THR A 148 -28.61 24.42 -21.28
N LEU A 149 -28.31 23.20 -20.85
CA LEU A 149 -27.17 22.42 -21.36
C LEU A 149 -27.30 22.35 -22.89
N PRO A 150 -26.27 22.76 -23.66
CA PRO A 150 -26.31 22.53 -25.10
C PRO A 150 -26.40 21.03 -25.35
N ALA A 151 -27.32 20.64 -26.21
CA ALA A 151 -27.42 19.28 -26.71
C ALA A 151 -26.04 18.83 -27.24
N GLN A 152 -25.63 17.63 -26.85
CA GLN A 152 -24.42 17.00 -27.38
C GLN A 152 -24.50 16.99 -28.91
N PRO A 153 -23.47 17.45 -29.66
CA PRO A 153 -23.49 17.32 -31.09
C PRO A 153 -23.51 15.82 -31.44
N SER A 154 -24.60 15.41 -32.08
CA SER A 154 -24.74 14.10 -32.69
C SER A 154 -23.85 14.01 -33.93
N ASP A 155 -23.12 12.91 -33.99
CA ASP A 155 -22.50 12.34 -35.19
C ASP A 155 -21.39 13.18 -35.85
N SER A 156 -20.14 12.85 -35.49
CA SER A 156 -19.03 12.94 -36.44
C SER A 156 -18.52 11.54 -36.71
N THR A 157 -18.76 11.08 -37.93
CA THR A 157 -18.25 9.85 -38.56
C THR A 157 -16.74 9.91 -38.80
N ALA A 158 -15.95 10.25 -37.77
CA ALA A 158 -14.55 9.86 -37.75
C ALA A 158 -14.54 8.38 -37.39
N ARG A 159 -14.22 7.51 -38.36
CA ARG A 159 -13.81 6.15 -38.05
C ARG A 159 -12.55 6.27 -37.18
N GLU A 160 -12.70 6.15 -35.87
CA GLU A 160 -11.55 5.93 -34.99
C GLU A 160 -10.89 4.64 -35.46
N GLU A 161 -9.71 4.77 -36.08
CA GLU A 161 -8.81 3.65 -36.29
C GLU A 161 -8.69 2.89 -34.95
N PRO A 162 -8.83 1.55 -34.93
CA PRO A 162 -8.91 0.81 -33.67
C PRO A 162 -7.68 1.11 -32.81
N MET A 163 -7.92 1.45 -31.54
CA MET A 163 -6.85 1.74 -30.58
C MET A 163 -5.81 0.60 -30.55
N ASP A 164 -4.61 0.90 -31.06
CA ASP A 164 -3.49 -0.03 -31.28
C ASP A 164 -2.76 -0.46 -30.00
N TRP A 165 -3.30 -0.09 -28.82
CA TRP A 165 -2.72 -0.35 -27.51
C TRP A 165 -3.52 -1.39 -26.73
N ILE A 166 -2.83 -2.41 -26.25
CA ILE A 166 -3.32 -3.39 -25.30
C ILE A 166 -2.95 -2.90 -23.90
N ASP A 167 -3.95 -2.69 -23.05
CA ASP A 167 -3.73 -2.46 -21.62
C ASP A 167 -3.44 -3.78 -20.93
N ALA A 168 -2.19 -3.94 -20.46
CA ALA A 168 -1.71 -5.14 -19.78
C ALA A 168 -1.71 -4.96 -18.26
N THR A 169 -2.54 -4.05 -17.75
CA THR A 169 -2.59 -3.67 -16.33
C THR A 169 -3.79 -4.30 -15.63
N LEU A 170 -3.56 -4.91 -14.47
CA LEU A 170 -4.63 -5.39 -13.59
C LEU A 170 -5.34 -4.21 -12.93
N PRO A 171 -6.69 -4.21 -12.90
CA PRO A 171 -7.44 -3.20 -12.18
C PRO A 171 -7.24 -3.38 -10.67
N LEU A 172 -6.77 -2.33 -10.00
CA LEU A 172 -6.70 -2.31 -8.53
C LEU A 172 -8.11 -2.26 -7.94
N ASN A 173 -8.46 -3.28 -7.16
CA ASN A 173 -9.77 -3.40 -6.53
C ASN A 173 -9.70 -4.29 -5.28
N ALA A 174 -10.72 -4.25 -4.42
CA ALA A 174 -10.74 -4.96 -3.14
C ALA A 174 -10.79 -6.50 -3.24
N ALA A 175 -10.97 -7.06 -4.44
CA ALA A 175 -10.92 -8.50 -4.68
C ALA A 175 -9.53 -8.97 -5.14
N LEU A 176 -8.61 -8.06 -5.46
CA LEU A 176 -7.27 -8.39 -5.88
C LEU A 176 -6.50 -9.04 -4.72
N ALA A 177 -5.94 -10.22 -4.98
CA ALA A 177 -5.05 -10.87 -4.03
C ALA A 177 -3.80 -10.01 -3.77
N ALA A 178 -3.30 -10.05 -2.54
CA ALA A 178 -2.03 -9.47 -2.16
C ALA A 178 -1.04 -10.58 -1.83
N TRP A 179 0.25 -10.27 -1.85
CA TRP A 179 1.25 -11.18 -1.31
C TRP A 179 0.92 -11.54 0.15
N PRO A 180 1.01 -12.80 0.58
CA PRO A 180 0.72 -13.19 1.95
C PRO A 180 1.52 -12.37 2.97
N GLY A 181 0.81 -11.58 3.78
CA GLY A 181 1.40 -10.71 4.80
C GLY A 181 1.63 -9.25 4.39
N ASP A 182 1.41 -8.91 3.11
CA ASP A 182 1.46 -7.53 2.62
C ASP A 182 0.11 -6.81 2.76
N ASP A 183 0.13 -5.48 2.67
CA ASP A 183 -1.07 -4.64 2.78
C ASP A 183 -1.96 -4.77 1.52
N PRO A 184 -3.23 -5.22 1.65
CA PRO A 184 -4.13 -5.33 0.52
C PRO A 184 -4.56 -3.96 -0.01
N PHE A 185 -5.06 -3.92 -1.25
CA PHE A 185 -5.63 -2.70 -1.80
C PHE A 185 -6.89 -2.27 -1.04
N ALA A 186 -6.86 -1.05 -0.50
CA ALA A 186 -7.98 -0.40 0.14
C ALA A 186 -8.28 0.94 -0.55
N TYR A 187 -9.55 1.14 -0.91
CA TYR A 187 -10.07 2.38 -1.45
C TYR A 187 -11.14 2.93 -0.50
N ARG A 188 -10.99 4.20 -0.10
CA ARG A 188 -11.92 4.87 0.82
C ARG A 188 -12.29 6.23 0.27
N GLU A 189 -13.58 6.40 -0.03
CA GLU A 189 -14.14 7.71 -0.36
C GLU A 189 -14.13 8.61 0.89
N THR A 190 -13.70 9.84 0.68
CA THR A 190 -13.59 10.89 1.71
C THR A 190 -14.63 11.99 1.49
N LEU A 191 -14.94 12.30 0.22
CA LEU A 191 -16.00 13.19 -0.22
C LEU A 191 -16.72 12.54 -1.39
N THR A 192 -18.04 12.70 -1.48
CA THR A 192 -18.82 12.16 -2.60
C THR A 192 -19.94 13.10 -3.05
N LEU A 193 -20.09 13.27 -4.36
CA LEU A 193 -21.19 14.02 -4.97
C LEU A 193 -22.56 13.47 -4.53
N ARG A 194 -22.67 12.15 -4.32
CA ARG A 194 -23.91 11.50 -3.85
C ARG A 194 -24.29 11.87 -2.41
N ALA A 195 -23.33 12.32 -1.61
CA ALA A 195 -23.57 12.85 -0.27
C ALA A 195 -23.81 14.37 -0.27
N GLY A 196 -23.74 15.03 -1.43
CA GLY A 196 -23.92 16.47 -1.59
C GLY A 196 -22.62 17.28 -1.49
N ASP A 197 -21.45 16.65 -1.49
CA ASP A 197 -20.17 17.35 -1.60
C ASP A 197 -19.95 17.92 -3.01
N ASP A 198 -18.99 18.84 -3.18
CA ASP A 198 -18.69 19.48 -4.47
C ASP A 198 -17.84 18.60 -5.42
N SER A 199 -17.24 17.52 -4.89
CA SER A 199 -16.37 16.62 -5.65
C SER A 199 -16.32 15.21 -5.06
N ASN A 200 -15.93 14.24 -5.88
CA ASN A 200 -15.54 12.91 -5.38
C ASN A 200 -14.05 12.92 -5.04
N CYS A 201 -13.72 12.72 -3.77
CA CYS A 201 -12.34 12.56 -3.31
C CYS A 201 -12.19 11.24 -2.57
N ALA A 202 -11.07 10.56 -2.76
CA ALA A 202 -10.80 9.29 -2.10
C ALA A 202 -9.33 9.16 -1.71
N SER A 203 -9.06 8.28 -0.77
CA SER A 203 -7.72 7.83 -0.39
C SER A 203 -7.55 6.36 -0.74
N ILE A 204 -6.35 6.00 -1.18
CA ILE A 204 -5.92 4.61 -1.38
C ILE A 204 -4.84 4.24 -0.35
N ALA A 205 -4.83 2.97 0.06
CA ALA A 205 -3.74 2.34 0.81
C ALA A 205 -3.46 0.97 0.18
N LEU A 206 -2.19 0.63 0.00
CA LEU A 206 -1.74 -0.60 -0.63
C LEU A 206 -0.25 -0.83 -0.36
N GLY A 207 0.19 -2.09 -0.39
CA GLY A 207 1.60 -2.43 -0.57
C GLY A 207 2.10 -1.95 -1.94
N VAL A 208 3.39 -1.62 -2.05
CA VAL A 208 3.97 -1.12 -3.31
C VAL A 208 4.07 -2.20 -4.40
N HIS A 209 3.93 -3.46 -4.01
CA HIS A 209 3.91 -4.66 -4.86
C HIS A 209 2.48 -5.12 -5.19
N CYS A 210 1.52 -4.20 -5.21
CA CYS A 210 0.11 -4.50 -5.43
C CYS A 210 -0.27 -4.42 -6.92
N GLY A 211 -0.90 -5.48 -7.43
CA GLY A 211 -1.37 -5.55 -8.81
C GLY A 211 -0.23 -5.61 -9.82
N THR A 212 -0.43 -4.97 -10.98
CA THR A 212 0.66 -4.80 -11.94
C THR A 212 1.64 -3.76 -11.40
N HIS A 213 2.87 -4.17 -11.15
CA HIS A 213 3.86 -3.33 -10.49
C HIS A 213 5.28 -3.61 -10.97
N LEU A 214 6.16 -2.64 -10.71
CA LEU A 214 7.56 -2.73 -11.05
C LEU A 214 8.41 -2.78 -9.77
N ASP A 215 9.32 -3.74 -9.72
CA ASP A 215 10.35 -3.83 -8.69
C ASP A 215 11.64 -3.17 -9.14
N ALA A 216 12.14 -2.30 -8.27
CA ALA A 216 13.45 -1.67 -8.39
C ALA A 216 14.51 -2.49 -7.64
N PRO A 217 15.80 -2.33 -7.97
CA PRO A 217 16.88 -3.01 -7.26
C PRO A 217 16.85 -2.88 -5.74
N TYR A 218 16.42 -1.73 -5.21
CA TYR A 218 16.29 -1.51 -3.77
C TYR A 218 15.38 -2.53 -3.05
N HIS A 219 14.46 -3.20 -3.76
CA HIS A 219 13.59 -4.21 -3.16
C HIS A 219 14.37 -5.38 -2.52
N TYR A 220 15.45 -5.85 -3.15
CA TYR A 220 16.26 -6.98 -2.68
C TYR A 220 17.74 -6.65 -2.45
N ILE A 221 18.18 -5.45 -2.82
CA ILE A 221 19.57 -5.00 -2.74
C ILE A 221 19.61 -3.72 -1.91
N ASP A 222 20.14 -3.82 -0.69
CA ASP A 222 20.35 -2.64 0.16
C ASP A 222 21.26 -1.62 -0.54
N GLY A 223 20.86 -0.34 -0.50
CA GLY A 223 21.49 0.73 -1.28
C GLY A 223 21.27 0.65 -2.81
N GLY A 224 20.43 -0.28 -3.29
CA GLY A 224 20.06 -0.39 -4.70
C GLY A 224 19.28 0.82 -5.21
N THR A 225 19.18 0.94 -6.54
CA THR A 225 18.37 1.97 -7.19
C THR A 225 16.90 1.84 -6.77
N THR A 226 16.30 2.95 -6.36
CA THR A 226 14.89 3.07 -5.98
C THR A 226 14.04 3.35 -7.23
N VAL A 227 12.74 3.05 -7.17
CA VAL A 227 11.84 3.11 -8.34
C VAL A 227 11.80 4.50 -8.99
N ASP A 228 11.92 5.57 -8.19
CA ASP A 228 11.92 6.95 -8.66
C ASP A 228 13.16 7.37 -9.46
N ARG A 229 14.19 6.52 -9.45
CA ARG A 229 15.51 6.74 -10.08
C ARG A 229 15.80 5.76 -11.20
N ILE A 230 14.87 4.87 -11.53
CA ILE A 230 15.02 3.99 -12.69
C ILE A 230 15.07 4.85 -13.96
N ASP A 231 16.03 4.53 -14.83
CA ASP A 231 16.17 5.17 -16.14
C ASP A 231 14.92 4.88 -17.00
N PRO A 232 14.19 5.91 -17.50
CA PRO A 232 13.08 5.70 -18.42
C PRO A 232 13.43 4.89 -19.68
N GLU A 233 14.69 4.89 -20.12
CA GLU A 233 15.18 4.03 -21.21
C GLU A 233 15.19 2.53 -20.87
N LEU A 234 14.87 2.16 -19.62
CA LEU A 234 14.56 0.78 -19.24
C LEU A 234 13.06 0.46 -19.39
N LEU A 235 12.21 1.48 -19.29
CA LEU A 235 10.76 1.33 -19.10
C LEU A 235 9.95 1.42 -20.40
N ILE A 236 10.53 2.04 -21.44
CA ILE A 236 9.86 2.28 -22.73
C ILE A 236 10.68 1.70 -23.88
N GLY A 237 10.04 1.00 -24.81
CA GLY A 237 10.67 0.62 -26.09
C GLY A 237 10.39 -0.83 -26.51
N PRO A 238 11.25 -1.43 -27.36
CA PRO A 238 11.01 -2.77 -27.88
C PRO A 238 10.95 -3.83 -26.78
N CYS A 239 9.97 -4.72 -26.92
CA CYS A 239 9.64 -5.78 -25.99
C CYS A 239 9.23 -7.05 -26.73
N LEU A 240 9.62 -8.20 -26.19
CA LEU A 240 9.20 -9.50 -26.67
C LEU A 240 8.17 -10.10 -25.71
N VAL A 241 7.04 -10.58 -26.24
CA VAL A 241 6.10 -11.42 -25.50
C VAL A 241 6.27 -12.86 -25.98
N ILE A 242 6.55 -13.79 -25.07
CA ILE A 242 6.62 -15.23 -25.37
C ILE A 242 5.54 -16.01 -24.62
N ASP A 243 5.23 -17.20 -25.13
CA ASP A 243 4.28 -18.12 -24.51
C ASP A 243 4.98 -19.33 -23.91
N LEU A 244 4.82 -19.51 -22.60
CA LEU A 244 5.28 -20.62 -21.80
C LEU A 244 4.15 -21.18 -20.91
N ARG A 245 2.90 -21.12 -21.37
CA ARG A 245 1.76 -21.71 -20.63
C ARG A 245 1.90 -23.21 -20.38
N ASP A 246 2.57 -23.92 -21.28
CA ASP A 246 2.83 -25.36 -21.16
C ASP A 246 4.07 -25.67 -20.31
N ALA A 247 4.79 -24.66 -19.81
CA ALA A 247 5.88 -24.87 -18.88
C ALA A 247 5.33 -25.35 -17.52
N GLY A 248 6.14 -26.13 -16.80
CA GLY A 248 5.82 -26.55 -15.44
C GLY A 248 5.82 -25.38 -14.43
N PRO A 249 5.82 -25.67 -13.12
CA PRO A 249 5.89 -24.63 -12.08
C PRO A 249 7.23 -23.86 -12.08
N ARG A 250 8.24 -24.36 -12.81
CA ARG A 250 9.58 -23.77 -12.88
C ARG A 250 10.00 -23.61 -14.34
N ILE A 251 10.15 -22.36 -14.79
CA ILE A 251 10.73 -22.04 -16.10
C ILE A 251 12.24 -22.23 -16.00
N ALA A 252 12.76 -23.24 -16.70
CA ALA A 252 14.18 -23.50 -16.84
C ALA A 252 14.75 -22.82 -18.09
N ARG A 253 16.08 -22.77 -18.19
CA ARG A 253 16.77 -22.27 -19.38
C ARG A 253 16.34 -22.98 -20.67
N ALA A 254 16.08 -24.28 -20.59
CA ALA A 254 15.66 -25.08 -21.74
C ALA A 254 14.33 -24.59 -22.35
N ASP A 255 13.40 -24.10 -21.52
CA ASP A 255 12.10 -23.58 -21.98
C ASP A 255 12.24 -22.26 -22.77
N LEU A 256 13.32 -21.52 -22.51
CA LEU A 256 13.64 -20.23 -23.13
C LEU A 256 14.50 -20.37 -24.38
N ALA A 257 15.16 -21.52 -24.56
CA ALA A 257 16.08 -21.76 -25.67
C ALA A 257 15.34 -21.66 -27.01
N GLY A 258 15.89 -20.87 -27.94
CA GLY A 258 15.28 -20.62 -29.25
C GLY A 258 14.08 -19.65 -29.24
N LYS A 259 13.56 -19.27 -28.06
CA LYS A 259 12.42 -18.33 -27.93
C LYS A 259 12.83 -16.90 -27.61
N VAL A 260 14.05 -16.68 -27.14
CA VAL A 260 14.57 -15.35 -26.77
C VAL A 260 15.74 -14.96 -27.68
N PRO A 261 15.49 -14.18 -28.75
CA PRO A 261 16.53 -13.70 -29.66
C PRO A 261 17.61 -12.87 -28.93
N PRO A 262 18.87 -12.90 -29.40
CA PRO A 262 19.91 -11.98 -28.91
C PRO A 262 19.46 -10.52 -29.04
N GLY A 263 19.84 -9.67 -28.07
CA GLY A 263 19.45 -8.26 -28.05
C GLY A 263 18.07 -7.98 -27.46
N THR A 264 17.32 -9.01 -27.03
CA THR A 264 16.07 -8.83 -26.27
C THR A 264 16.37 -8.13 -24.94
N ARG A 265 16.00 -6.85 -24.82
CA ARG A 265 16.19 -6.06 -23.60
C ARG A 265 15.00 -6.15 -22.63
N ARG A 266 13.79 -6.36 -23.16
CA ARG A 266 12.55 -6.46 -22.41
C ARG A 266 11.79 -7.71 -22.82
N LEU A 267 11.43 -8.52 -21.84
CA LEU A 267 10.78 -9.81 -22.05
C LEU A 267 9.59 -9.92 -21.12
N LEU A 268 8.41 -10.17 -21.69
CA LEU A 268 7.21 -10.56 -20.95
C LEU A 268 6.89 -12.02 -21.26
N VAL A 269 6.60 -12.78 -20.22
CA VAL A 269 6.34 -14.21 -20.34
C VAL A 269 4.92 -14.50 -19.91
N LYS A 270 4.15 -15.08 -20.84
CA LYS A 270 2.85 -15.65 -20.57
C LYS A 270 3.03 -17.04 -19.98
N THR A 271 2.34 -17.34 -18.90
CA THR A 271 2.36 -18.62 -18.22
C THR A 271 0.94 -19.08 -17.91
N ARG A 272 0.79 -20.25 -17.27
CA ARG A 272 -0.52 -20.70 -16.77
C ARG A 272 -1.12 -19.74 -15.73
N ASN A 273 -0.30 -18.86 -15.14
CA ASN A 273 -0.68 -17.98 -14.05
C ASN A 273 -1.73 -16.95 -14.43
N GLY A 274 -1.87 -16.63 -15.73
CA GLY A 274 -2.94 -15.74 -16.19
C GLY A 274 -4.34 -16.19 -15.78
N ALA A 275 -4.56 -17.49 -15.53
CA ALA A 275 -5.82 -18.02 -14.99
C ALA A 275 -6.07 -17.62 -13.53
N PHE A 276 -5.01 -17.33 -12.77
CA PHE A 276 -5.05 -17.03 -11.33
C PHE A 276 -5.09 -15.53 -11.01
N LEU A 277 -4.69 -14.67 -11.94
CA LEU A 277 -4.55 -13.22 -11.72
C LEU A 277 -5.82 -12.52 -11.19
N ARG A 278 -7.00 -13.10 -11.43
CA ARG A 278 -8.30 -12.57 -11.03
C ARG A 278 -8.92 -13.31 -9.84
N ASP A 279 -8.24 -14.33 -9.34
CA ASP A 279 -8.68 -15.03 -8.16
C ASP A 279 -8.49 -14.16 -6.93
N ARG A 280 -9.43 -14.26 -6.00
CA ARG A 280 -9.32 -13.63 -4.68
C ARG A 280 -8.27 -14.31 -3.80
N ALA A 281 -8.01 -15.59 -4.08
CA ALA A 281 -7.02 -16.37 -3.36
C ALA A 281 -5.65 -16.17 -4.01
N PHE A 282 -4.63 -16.06 -3.16
CA PHE A 282 -3.25 -16.15 -3.62
C PHE A 282 -2.89 -17.62 -3.83
N HIS A 283 -2.43 -17.96 -5.03
CA HIS A 283 -1.87 -19.27 -5.34
C HIS A 283 -0.36 -19.23 -5.11
N GLU A 284 0.17 -20.21 -4.37
CA GLU A 284 1.60 -20.32 -4.04
C GLU A 284 2.37 -21.19 -5.04
N ASP A 285 1.68 -22.03 -5.81
CA ASP A 285 2.27 -23.00 -6.75
C ASP A 285 2.50 -22.44 -8.15
N TYR A 286 2.29 -21.14 -8.36
CA TYR A 286 2.40 -20.46 -9.66
C TYR A 286 3.74 -20.74 -10.37
N THR A 287 3.70 -20.66 -11.70
CA THR A 287 4.88 -20.80 -12.54
C THR A 287 5.82 -19.61 -12.35
N ALA A 288 7.08 -19.86 -12.05
CA ALA A 288 8.09 -18.82 -11.89
C ALA A 288 9.43 -19.25 -12.50
N PHE A 289 10.38 -18.33 -12.65
CA PHE A 289 11.70 -18.63 -13.19
C PHE A 289 12.56 -19.44 -12.22
N SER A 290 13.50 -20.23 -12.74
CA SER A 290 14.64 -20.70 -11.96
C SER A 290 15.72 -19.62 -11.88
N GLN A 291 16.58 -19.71 -10.88
CA GLN A 291 17.76 -18.86 -10.78
C GLN A 291 18.62 -18.96 -12.05
N GLU A 292 18.91 -20.18 -12.53
CA GLU A 292 19.69 -20.41 -13.75
C GLU A 292 19.06 -19.72 -14.98
N ALA A 293 17.73 -19.78 -15.12
CA ALA A 293 17.02 -19.13 -16.22
C ALA A 293 17.15 -17.61 -16.16
N ALA A 294 16.98 -17.03 -14.96
CA ALA A 294 17.10 -15.60 -14.74
C ALA A 294 18.53 -15.07 -14.98
N GLU A 295 19.55 -15.78 -14.48
CA GLU A 295 20.96 -15.47 -14.71
C GLU A 295 21.30 -15.54 -16.20
N TRP A 296 20.80 -16.55 -16.91
CA TRP A 296 20.98 -16.70 -18.35
C TRP A 296 20.34 -15.55 -19.14
N LEU A 297 19.15 -15.10 -18.76
CA LEU A 297 18.47 -13.95 -19.37
C LEU A 297 19.25 -12.65 -19.12
N ALA A 298 19.67 -12.40 -17.87
CA ALA A 298 20.45 -11.23 -17.49
C ALA A 298 21.76 -11.13 -18.27
N ALA A 299 22.48 -12.25 -18.40
CA ALA A 299 23.72 -12.36 -19.17
C ALA A 299 23.54 -12.06 -20.67
N ARG A 300 22.32 -12.27 -21.21
CA ARG A 300 21.97 -11.99 -22.61
C ARG A 300 21.44 -10.58 -22.85
N GLY A 301 21.43 -9.74 -21.82
CA GLY A 301 21.05 -8.33 -21.93
C GLY A 301 19.58 -8.04 -21.61
N VAL A 302 18.81 -9.01 -21.12
CA VAL A 302 17.48 -8.72 -20.57
C VAL A 302 17.65 -7.84 -19.33
N ARG A 303 16.92 -6.74 -19.29
CA ARG A 303 16.92 -5.77 -18.18
C ARG A 303 15.53 -5.49 -17.65
N LEU A 304 14.47 -5.74 -18.42
CA LEU A 304 13.10 -5.78 -17.91
C LEU A 304 12.58 -7.20 -18.10
N LEU A 305 12.37 -7.93 -17.01
CA LEU A 305 11.75 -9.24 -17.04
C LEU A 305 10.37 -9.15 -16.42
N GLY A 306 9.34 -9.54 -17.16
CA GLY A 306 7.98 -9.55 -16.65
C GLY A 306 7.27 -10.88 -16.80
N ILE A 307 6.31 -11.09 -15.91
CA ILE A 307 5.53 -12.31 -15.79
C ILE A 307 4.08 -11.97 -15.46
N ASP A 308 3.17 -12.85 -15.86
CA ASP A 308 1.73 -12.73 -15.59
C ASP A 308 1.32 -13.28 -14.21
N TYR A 309 2.09 -12.92 -13.17
CA TYR A 309 1.76 -13.19 -11.76
C TYR A 309 2.53 -12.31 -10.78
N PHE A 310 2.16 -12.35 -9.50
CA PHE A 310 2.72 -11.51 -8.44
C PHE A 310 4.16 -11.82 -8.03
N SER A 311 4.86 -12.76 -8.71
CA SER A 311 6.33 -12.78 -8.69
C SER A 311 6.95 -13.47 -9.89
N ILE A 312 8.11 -12.99 -10.33
CA ILE A 312 9.02 -13.71 -11.24
C ILE A 312 9.68 -14.92 -10.57
N ALA A 313 9.67 -14.98 -9.24
CA ALA A 313 10.43 -15.95 -8.45
C ALA A 313 9.51 -17.00 -7.78
N PRO A 314 10.04 -18.18 -7.39
CA PRO A 314 9.31 -19.11 -6.53
C PRO A 314 8.74 -18.43 -5.27
N PHE A 315 7.56 -18.87 -4.81
CA PHE A 315 7.02 -18.43 -3.53
C PHE A 315 7.91 -18.81 -2.34
N ASP A 316 8.47 -20.02 -2.36
CA ASP A 316 9.29 -20.59 -1.30
C ASP A 316 10.75 -20.08 -1.27
N ASP A 317 11.22 -19.52 -2.39
CA ASP A 317 12.57 -18.95 -2.53
C ASP A 317 12.59 -17.75 -3.50
N PRO A 318 12.02 -16.61 -3.10
CA PRO A 318 11.85 -15.48 -4.01
C PRO A 318 13.18 -14.78 -4.34
N ARG A 319 14.16 -14.83 -3.44
CA ARG A 319 15.33 -13.94 -3.49
C ARG A 319 16.28 -14.17 -4.67
N PRO A 320 16.69 -15.41 -5.04
CA PRO A 320 17.75 -15.60 -6.03
C PRO A 320 17.42 -15.10 -7.44
N VAL A 321 16.17 -15.30 -7.87
CA VAL A 321 15.70 -14.84 -9.19
C VAL A 321 15.69 -13.32 -9.28
N HIS A 322 15.22 -12.64 -8.23
CA HIS A 322 15.25 -11.18 -8.17
C HIS A 322 16.69 -10.66 -8.20
N LEU A 323 17.61 -11.24 -7.43
CA LEU A 323 19.01 -10.81 -7.44
C LEU A 323 19.65 -10.95 -8.82
N ALA A 324 19.33 -11.99 -9.59
CA ALA A 324 19.88 -12.17 -10.93
C ALA A 324 19.48 -11.04 -11.88
N ILE A 325 18.21 -10.60 -11.87
CA ILE A 325 17.70 -9.54 -12.75
C ILE A 325 18.03 -8.15 -12.20
N LEU A 326 17.68 -7.89 -10.94
CA LEU A 326 17.88 -6.60 -10.28
C LEU A 326 19.37 -6.28 -10.12
N GLY A 327 20.19 -7.26 -9.77
CA GLY A 327 21.64 -7.13 -9.63
C GLY A 327 22.35 -6.86 -10.96
N ALA A 328 21.74 -7.21 -12.09
CA ALA A 328 22.24 -6.85 -13.42
C ALA A 328 21.86 -5.41 -13.85
N GLY A 329 21.30 -4.62 -12.93
CA GLY A 329 20.77 -3.27 -13.21
C GLY A 329 19.43 -3.30 -13.95
N GLY A 330 18.67 -4.40 -13.81
CA GLY A 330 17.34 -4.54 -14.36
C GLY A 330 16.21 -4.20 -13.38
N ALA A 331 14.99 -4.49 -13.79
CA ALA A 331 13.75 -4.37 -13.04
C ALA A 331 12.85 -5.59 -13.31
N ALA A 332 12.03 -5.97 -12.33
CA ALA A 332 11.01 -7.00 -12.50
C ALA A 332 9.64 -6.35 -12.70
N LEU A 333 8.86 -6.85 -13.66
CA LEU A 333 7.51 -6.37 -13.95
C LEU A 333 6.50 -7.48 -13.67
N GLU A 334 5.76 -7.36 -12.60
CA GLU A 334 4.96 -8.45 -12.04
C GLU A 334 3.47 -8.11 -12.10
N GLY A 335 2.63 -9.14 -12.05
CA GLY A 335 1.18 -9.00 -12.14
C GLY A 335 0.70 -8.48 -13.50
N VAL A 336 1.41 -8.78 -14.60
CA VAL A 336 1.04 -8.27 -15.93
C VAL A 336 -0.13 -9.08 -16.51
N ASP A 337 -1.17 -8.40 -16.96
CA ASP A 337 -2.27 -9.06 -17.65
C ASP A 337 -1.96 -9.23 -19.14
N LEU A 338 -1.43 -10.40 -19.50
CA LEU A 338 -1.09 -10.69 -20.89
C LEU A 338 -2.24 -11.32 -21.67
N ALA A 339 -3.46 -11.47 -21.14
CA ALA A 339 -4.54 -12.22 -21.82
C ALA A 339 -4.81 -11.72 -23.26
N GLY A 340 -4.79 -10.40 -23.47
CA GLY A 340 -5.00 -9.77 -24.78
C GLY A 340 -3.78 -9.76 -25.71
N ALA A 341 -2.58 -10.09 -25.22
CA ALA A 341 -1.34 -10.04 -25.99
C ALA A 341 -0.97 -11.41 -26.56
N ALA A 342 -1.04 -11.58 -27.88
CA ALA A 342 -0.50 -12.76 -28.55
C ALA A 342 1.05 -12.73 -28.56
N PRO A 343 1.75 -13.87 -28.63
CA PRO A 343 3.22 -13.87 -28.70
C PRO A 343 3.75 -13.07 -29.88
N GLY A 344 4.89 -12.40 -29.71
CA GLY A 344 5.51 -11.58 -30.74
C GLY A 344 6.20 -10.33 -30.22
N ALA A 345 6.59 -9.47 -31.15
CA ALA A 345 7.26 -8.20 -30.87
C ALA A 345 6.25 -7.08 -30.59
N TYR A 346 6.57 -6.28 -29.57
CA TYR A 346 5.78 -5.15 -29.09
C TYR A 346 6.69 -3.96 -28.82
N GLU A 347 6.08 -2.80 -28.73
CA GLU A 347 6.58 -1.69 -27.95
C GLU A 347 5.86 -1.70 -26.60
N ILE A 348 6.61 -1.59 -25.51
CA ILE A 348 6.08 -1.48 -24.15
C ILE A 348 6.22 -0.06 -23.63
N ILE A 349 5.21 0.38 -22.88
CA ILE A 349 5.29 1.51 -21.96
C ILE A 349 4.96 0.96 -20.57
N CYS A 350 5.94 0.93 -19.66
CA CYS A 350 5.77 0.47 -18.28
C CYS A 350 6.11 1.60 -17.32
N LEU A 351 5.12 2.39 -16.91
CA LEU A 351 5.35 3.60 -16.11
C LEU A 351 4.87 3.38 -14.67
N PRO A 352 5.77 3.09 -13.72
CA PRO A 352 5.44 3.03 -12.30
C PRO A 352 5.20 4.44 -11.74
N LEU A 353 4.46 4.51 -10.63
CA LEU A 353 4.43 5.73 -9.83
C LEU A 353 5.84 6.09 -9.36
N ARG A 354 6.19 7.37 -9.44
CA ARG A 354 7.48 7.89 -9.01
C ARG A 354 7.49 8.12 -7.49
N ILE A 355 7.58 7.03 -6.72
CA ILE A 355 7.60 7.07 -5.26
C ILE A 355 9.05 7.15 -4.77
N GLU A 356 9.43 8.29 -4.20
CA GLU A 356 10.79 8.54 -3.72
C GLU A 356 11.23 7.50 -2.69
N GLY A 357 12.37 6.86 -2.93
CA GLY A 357 12.96 5.92 -1.98
C GLY A 357 12.31 4.53 -1.95
N SER A 358 11.35 4.26 -2.83
CA SER A 358 10.62 2.99 -2.82
C SER A 358 11.34 1.86 -3.55
N GLY A 359 11.16 0.63 -3.05
CA GLY A 359 11.65 -0.62 -3.67
C GLY A 359 10.80 -1.08 -4.84
N GLY A 360 9.57 -0.59 -4.96
CA GLY A 360 8.69 -0.86 -6.10
C GLY A 360 7.57 0.16 -6.19
N ALA A 361 6.73 0.03 -7.21
CA ALA A 361 5.47 0.78 -7.30
C ALA A 361 4.51 0.15 -8.32
N PRO A 362 3.19 0.31 -8.13
CA PRO A 362 2.20 -0.01 -9.15
C PRO A 362 2.50 0.76 -10.44
N ALA A 363 2.27 0.09 -11.57
CA ALA A 363 2.58 0.62 -12.89
C ALA A 363 1.39 0.47 -13.84
N ARG A 364 1.24 1.43 -14.76
CA ARG A 364 0.40 1.26 -15.94
C ARG A 364 1.26 0.70 -17.07
N VAL A 365 0.85 -0.44 -17.61
CA VAL A 365 1.57 -1.16 -18.66
C VAL A 365 0.74 -1.20 -19.93
N LEU A 366 1.27 -0.62 -20.99
CA LEU A 366 0.65 -0.64 -22.32
C LEU A 366 1.57 -1.34 -23.31
N LEU A 367 0.97 -2.13 -24.20
CA LEU A 367 1.66 -2.83 -25.27
C LEU A 367 1.08 -2.41 -26.61
N ARG A 368 1.92 -2.03 -27.56
CA ARG A 368 1.53 -1.84 -28.96
C ARG A 368 2.25 -2.86 -29.81
N ARG A 369 1.54 -3.56 -30.69
CA ARG A 369 2.17 -4.55 -31.56
C ARG A 369 3.18 -3.83 -32.46
N ALA A 370 4.41 -4.35 -32.52
CA ALA A 370 5.39 -3.79 -33.44
C ALA A 370 4.89 -4.00 -34.87
N ALA A 371 4.92 -2.94 -35.69
CA ALA A 371 4.66 -3.09 -37.12
C ALA A 371 5.61 -4.15 -37.68
N ALA A 372 5.09 -5.06 -38.49
CA ALA A 372 5.95 -5.98 -39.24
C ALA A 372 6.93 -5.11 -40.03
N ALA A 373 8.24 -5.35 -39.89
CA ALA A 373 9.22 -4.65 -40.70
C ALA A 373 8.82 -4.86 -42.17
N ALA A 374 8.55 -3.78 -42.89
CA ALA A 374 8.31 -3.84 -44.32
C ALA A 374 9.57 -4.43 -44.95
N SER A 375 9.45 -5.67 -45.42
CA SER A 375 10.51 -6.47 -46.03
C SER A 375 10.96 -5.93 -47.36
#